data_AF-A0A831UQU7-F1
#
_entry.id   AF-A0A831UQU7-F1
#
_cell.length_a   1.000
_cell.length_b   1.000
_cell.length_c   1.000
_cell.angle_alpha   90.00
_cell.angle_beta   90.00
_cell.angle_gamma   90.00
#
_symmetry.space_group_name_H-M   'P 1'
#
loop_
_entity.id
_entity.type
_entity.pdbx_description
1 polymer ?
#
loop_
_entity_poly.entity_id
_entity_poly.type
_entity_poly.pdbx_seq_one_letter_code
_entity_poly.pdbx_strand_id
1 'polypeptide(L)'
;MTFWRVCAVFAVILIGLPAHAEPLVLVGASGVEALFEQRDGAWRWSAYRDPQAARAWPITGRLFSIQEPDGERVDLGDIGFSILRAGDEHVVLTRDIDAPALSVRLTFRFCDDGRTLRMRAAIRAMKKPLTIQRVGLLEVRVAGEAFERKGPELVSSPIFSERLFAGVEHPSAWCQVAADQLYLAQHSYARIEGEWVELPGAVFGSASDADVVIAGDEAVRRAFLRYLDTVRVKPKDIHVHYNDWWTAPVPSSEDFVLANIARLKEGLYDQTGFFFDSYALDAGWSNTHSVWEIDPEHFPEGFERIRQALAEVGSRPGLWISPSSLYPFTLDNRWLESAGYEATPHARLGYNACLGAGGRYQRAFKAAALKYAHEANLAHMKFDGYIPSCDVEDHGHPRRSGVLLAAGRGTDRGLRRPARAGPGYRARTDVLRLSPKPVVADAHALHHRPLRRRLSARLVPVP
;
A
#
# COMPACT_ATOMS: atom_id res chain seq x y z
N MET A 1 48.34 74.41 37.88
CA MET A 1 48.46 73.28 36.94
C MET A 1 47.27 72.37 37.15
N THR A 2 46.30 72.48 36.24
CA THR A 2 45.01 71.80 36.22
C THR A 2 45.18 70.46 35.51
N PHE A 3 44.77 69.35 36.12
CA PHE A 3 44.67 68.06 35.42
C PHE A 3 43.26 67.49 35.62
N TRP A 4 42.48 67.51 34.54
CA TRP A 4 41.22 66.79 34.40
C TRP A 4 41.53 65.31 34.12
N ARG A 5 40.91 64.39 34.86
CA ARG A 5 40.82 62.97 34.50
C ARG A 5 39.48 62.72 33.83
N VAL A 6 39.51 62.37 32.55
CA VAL A 6 38.35 61.89 31.79
C VAL A 6 38.18 60.39 32.09
N CYS A 7 37.05 60.02 32.70
CA CYS A 7 36.62 58.63 32.79
C CYS A 7 35.83 58.29 31.51
N ALA A 8 36.38 57.43 30.67
CA ALA A 8 35.66 56.83 29.54
C ALA A 8 34.80 55.67 30.06
N VAL A 9 33.49 55.79 29.95
CA VAL A 9 32.53 54.70 30.16
C VAL A 9 32.40 53.94 28.85
N PHE A 10 32.86 52.69 28.80
CA PHE A 10 32.56 51.77 27.70
C PHE A 10 31.14 51.24 27.87
N ALA A 11 30.21 51.71 27.04
CA ALA A 11 28.91 51.08 26.87
C ALA A 11 29.08 49.84 25.98
N VAL A 12 29.01 48.65 26.57
CA VAL A 12 28.89 47.39 25.82
C VAL A 12 27.47 47.30 25.31
N ILE A 13 27.28 47.52 24.00
CA ILE A 13 26.03 47.21 23.31
C ILE A 13 25.98 45.68 23.18
N LEU A 14 25.27 45.04 24.11
CA LEU A 14 24.82 43.65 23.97
C LEU A 14 23.76 43.61 22.87
N ILE A 15 24.20 43.33 21.64
CA ILE A 15 23.30 42.92 20.56
C ILE A 15 22.71 41.59 20.99
N GLY A 16 21.45 41.59 21.43
CA GLY A 16 20.72 40.40 21.79
C GLY A 16 20.62 39.47 20.58
N LEU A 17 21.30 38.32 20.63
CA LEU A 17 20.97 37.20 19.78
C LEU A 17 19.49 36.84 20.04
N PRO A 18 18.69 36.56 19.00
CA PRO A 18 17.32 36.12 19.22
C PRO A 18 17.35 34.85 20.06
N ALA A 19 16.60 34.83 21.16
CA ALA A 19 16.44 33.65 21.98
C ALA A 19 15.88 32.52 21.11
N HIS A 20 16.68 31.48 20.88
CA HIS A 20 16.20 30.27 20.22
C HIS A 20 15.14 29.64 21.14
N ALA A 21 13.92 29.47 20.64
CA ALA A 21 12.89 28.73 21.35
C ALA A 21 13.38 27.30 21.65
N GLU A 22 13.08 26.79 22.84
CA GLU A 22 13.42 25.41 23.20
C GLU A 22 12.79 24.43 22.19
N PRO A 23 13.51 23.37 21.77
CA PRO A 23 12.97 22.40 20.82
C PRO A 23 11.80 21.65 21.45
N LEU A 24 10.74 21.42 20.66
CA LEU A 24 9.68 20.52 21.05
C LEU A 24 10.12 19.08 20.82
N VAL A 25 9.80 18.20 21.75
CA VAL A 25 10.14 16.79 21.69
C VAL A 25 8.87 15.96 21.79
N LEU A 26 8.60 15.17 20.76
CA LEU A 26 7.59 14.12 20.79
C LEU A 26 8.29 12.81 21.13
N VAL A 27 7.82 12.08 22.14
CA VAL A 27 8.46 10.86 22.64
C VAL A 27 7.58 9.64 22.34
N GLY A 28 8.16 8.62 21.70
CA GLY A 28 7.51 7.33 21.48
C GLY A 28 7.54 6.47 22.74
N ALA A 29 6.62 5.52 22.86
CA ALA A 29 6.53 4.63 24.04
C ALA A 29 7.83 3.82 24.30
N SER A 30 8.67 3.65 23.29
CA SER A 30 9.98 2.99 23.39
C SER A 30 11.13 3.94 23.70
N GLY A 31 10.86 5.22 23.96
CA GLY A 31 11.85 6.24 24.33
C GLY A 31 12.60 6.88 23.16
N VAL A 32 12.26 6.57 21.91
CA VAL A 32 12.75 7.34 20.75
C VAL A 32 12.02 8.67 20.63
N GLU A 33 12.63 9.63 19.96
CA GLU A 33 12.15 11.00 19.96
C GLU A 33 12.12 11.59 18.56
N ALA A 34 11.11 12.42 18.30
CA ALA A 34 11.06 13.31 17.14
C ALA A 34 11.18 14.76 17.63
N LEU A 35 12.16 15.48 17.10
CA LEU A 35 12.49 16.84 17.53
C LEU A 35 11.99 17.86 16.54
N PHE A 36 11.41 18.93 17.06
CA PHE A 36 10.99 20.06 16.26
C PHE A 36 11.71 21.30 16.74
N GLU A 37 12.37 21.99 15.82
CA GLU A 37 13.11 23.20 16.10
C GLU A 37 12.47 24.38 15.37
N GLN A 38 12.50 25.54 16.03
CA GLN A 38 12.18 26.79 15.39
C GLN A 38 13.42 27.38 14.72
N ARG A 39 13.29 27.74 13.45
CA ARG A 39 14.32 28.47 12.70
C ARG A 39 13.62 29.48 11.80
N ASP A 40 14.12 30.70 11.77
CA ASP A 40 13.52 31.81 11.01
C ASP A 40 12.03 32.03 11.35
N GLY A 41 11.68 31.83 12.62
CA GLY A 41 10.31 31.96 13.12
C GLY A 41 9.38 30.77 12.84
N ALA A 42 9.84 29.74 12.12
CA ALA A 42 9.02 28.61 11.72
C ALA A 42 9.51 27.26 12.28
N TRP A 43 8.56 26.38 12.61
CA TRP A 43 8.80 25.07 13.18
C TRP A 43 8.96 24.01 12.09
N ARG A 44 9.91 23.10 12.32
CA ARG A 44 10.22 21.97 11.43
C ARG A 44 10.68 20.76 12.25
N TRP A 45 10.34 19.56 11.77
CA TRP A 45 10.97 18.33 12.25
C TRP A 45 12.45 18.32 11.86
N SER A 46 13.34 18.29 12.85
CA SER A 46 14.79 18.49 12.68
C SER A 46 15.61 17.25 12.98
N ALA A 47 15.11 16.31 13.77
CA ALA A 47 15.82 15.08 14.08
C ALA A 47 14.88 13.95 14.53
N TYR A 48 15.31 12.72 14.28
CA TYR A 48 14.83 11.53 14.96
C TYR A 48 15.96 11.02 15.88
N ARG A 49 15.68 10.69 17.14
CA ARG A 49 16.71 10.25 18.10
C ARG A 49 16.34 8.94 18.78
N ASP A 50 17.37 8.17 19.09
CA ASP A 50 17.33 7.10 20.08
C ASP A 50 18.34 7.44 21.18
N PRO A 51 17.88 8.13 22.26
CA PRO A 51 18.75 8.52 23.37
C PRO A 51 19.39 7.32 24.07
N GLN A 52 18.71 6.17 24.13
CA GLN A 52 19.23 4.97 24.79
C GLN A 52 20.42 4.39 24.02
N ALA A 53 20.40 4.49 22.69
CA ALA A 53 21.51 4.10 21.82
C ALA A 53 22.55 5.21 21.61
N ALA A 54 22.36 6.40 22.20
CA ALA A 54 23.12 7.61 21.90
C ALA A 54 23.18 7.93 20.39
N ARG A 55 22.07 7.69 19.67
CA ARG A 55 21.96 7.90 18.22
C ARG A 55 21.02 9.06 17.91
N ALA A 56 21.39 9.84 16.91
CA ALA A 56 20.57 10.90 16.35
C ALA A 56 20.71 10.91 14.83
N TRP A 57 19.58 11.03 14.16
CA TRP A 57 19.47 11.15 12.72
C TRP A 57 18.95 12.56 12.41
N PRO A 58 19.84 13.49 12.01
CA PRO A 58 19.44 14.82 11.59
C PRO A 58 18.56 14.72 10.34
N ILE A 59 17.42 15.39 10.37
CA ILE A 59 16.45 15.45 9.28
C ILE A 59 16.53 16.85 8.66
N THR A 60 16.77 16.89 7.36
CA THR A 60 16.76 18.12 6.56
C THR A 60 15.96 17.91 5.28
N GLY A 61 15.75 18.96 4.49
CA GLY A 61 14.97 18.88 3.26
C GLY A 61 13.50 19.21 3.45
N ARG A 62 12.64 18.65 2.59
CA ARG A 62 11.25 19.06 2.43
C ARG A 62 10.34 18.08 3.17
N LEU A 63 9.69 18.57 4.21
CA LEU A 63 8.70 17.78 4.94
C LEU A 63 7.45 17.53 4.08
N PHE A 64 7.08 18.51 3.26
CA PHE A 64 5.90 18.42 2.41
C PHE A 64 6.04 19.31 1.18
N SER A 65 5.50 18.88 0.05
CA SER A 65 5.41 19.67 -1.19
C SER A 65 4.10 19.42 -1.91
N ILE A 66 3.67 20.38 -2.72
CA ILE A 66 2.48 20.29 -3.56
C ILE A 66 2.88 20.61 -4.99
N GLN A 67 2.27 19.89 -5.94
CA GLN A 67 2.38 20.19 -7.36
C GLN A 67 0.99 20.31 -8.01
N GLU A 68 0.78 21.40 -8.73
CA GLU A 68 -0.40 21.63 -9.56
C GLU A 68 -0.22 20.98 -10.95
N PRO A 69 -1.30 20.76 -11.74
CA PRO A 69 -1.23 20.07 -13.03
C PRO A 69 -0.40 20.75 -14.12
N ASP A 70 -0.11 22.05 -13.97
CA ASP A 70 0.81 22.79 -14.85
C ASP A 70 2.30 22.45 -14.58
N GLY A 71 2.56 21.66 -13.55
CA GLY A 71 3.89 21.24 -13.14
C GLY A 71 4.53 22.16 -12.10
N GLU A 72 3.92 23.30 -11.77
CA GLU A 72 4.42 24.20 -10.73
C GLU A 72 4.41 23.50 -9.38
N ARG A 73 5.53 23.61 -8.67
CA ARG A 73 5.76 22.93 -7.41
C ARG A 73 6.07 23.93 -6.31
N VAL A 74 5.34 23.81 -5.22
CA VAL A 74 5.52 24.63 -4.01
C VAL A 74 6.08 23.75 -2.90
N ASP A 75 7.29 24.10 -2.48
CA ASP A 75 8.03 23.40 -1.44
C ASP A 75 7.78 24.06 -0.08
N LEU A 76 7.21 23.32 0.87
CA LEU A 76 6.88 23.86 2.20
C LEU A 76 7.97 23.65 3.24
N GLY A 77 9.03 22.92 2.89
CA GLY A 77 10.18 22.70 3.77
C GLY A 77 10.89 23.99 4.17
N ASP A 78 10.98 24.95 3.26
CA ASP A 78 11.72 26.19 3.45
C ASP A 78 10.85 27.32 4.04
N ILE A 79 9.53 27.23 3.83
CA ILE A 79 8.54 28.21 4.28
C ILE A 79 8.21 28.00 5.77
N GLY A 80 8.34 26.75 6.24
CA GLY A 80 8.16 26.31 7.61
C GLY A 80 6.72 26.46 8.15
N PHE A 81 6.45 25.86 9.32
CA PHE A 81 5.10 25.76 9.87
C PHE A 81 4.94 26.50 11.20
N SER A 82 3.70 26.83 11.55
CA SER A 82 3.33 27.26 12.90
C SER A 82 2.84 26.07 13.71
N ILE A 83 3.04 26.09 15.03
CA ILE A 83 2.43 25.09 15.90
C ILE A 83 0.93 25.36 15.99
N LEU A 84 0.13 24.36 15.65
CA LEU A 84 -1.30 24.35 15.96
C LEU A 84 -1.57 23.69 17.31
N ARG A 85 -0.85 22.60 17.60
CA ARG A 85 -0.95 21.85 18.86
C ARG A 85 0.36 21.10 19.14
N ALA A 86 0.81 21.09 20.38
CA ALA A 86 1.88 20.21 20.84
C ALA A 86 1.43 19.55 22.14
N GLY A 87 1.65 18.24 22.26
CA GLY A 87 1.38 17.47 23.46
C GLY A 87 2.07 16.12 23.39
N ASP A 88 1.88 15.31 24.43
CA ASP A 88 2.64 14.07 24.63
C ASP A 88 2.38 13.01 23.54
N GLU A 89 1.17 13.00 22.96
CA GLU A 89 0.79 12.00 21.95
C GLU A 89 1.00 12.48 20.50
N HIS A 90 0.94 13.79 20.25
CA HIS A 90 1.04 14.34 18.91
C HIS A 90 1.56 15.78 18.88
N VAL A 91 2.24 16.09 17.79
CA VAL A 91 2.57 17.45 17.37
C VAL A 91 1.82 17.74 16.08
N VAL A 92 1.11 18.85 16.03
CA VAL A 92 0.36 19.32 14.86
C VAL A 92 0.91 20.66 14.43
N LEU A 93 1.45 20.69 13.22
CA LEU A 93 1.96 21.87 12.55
C LEU A 93 0.97 22.31 11.47
N THR A 94 0.85 23.61 11.23
CA THR A 94 -0.08 24.17 10.24
C THR A 94 0.57 25.28 9.44
N ARG A 95 0.16 25.42 8.17
CA ARG A 95 0.59 26.53 7.32
C ARG A 95 -0.48 26.87 6.29
N ASP A 96 -0.73 28.15 6.13
CA ASP A 96 -1.46 28.70 4.99
C ASP A 96 -0.46 29.12 3.91
N ILE A 97 -0.80 28.82 2.66
CA ILE A 97 -0.01 29.09 1.46
C ILE A 97 -0.89 29.94 0.55
N ASP A 98 -0.33 31.01 -0.01
CA ASP A 98 -1.09 31.93 -0.86
C ASP A 98 -1.16 31.49 -2.32
N ALA A 99 -0.14 30.80 -2.80
CA ALA A 99 -0.02 30.28 -4.16
C ALA A 99 0.60 28.87 -4.11
N PRO A 100 -0.19 27.79 -4.30
CA PRO A 100 -1.65 27.78 -4.38
C PRO A 100 -2.31 28.17 -3.04
N ALA A 101 -3.51 28.76 -3.12
CA ALA A 101 -4.27 29.24 -1.95
C ALA A 101 -4.86 28.08 -1.12
N LEU A 102 -4.07 27.50 -0.22
CA LEU A 102 -4.44 26.31 0.55
C LEU A 102 -3.90 26.32 1.99
N SER A 103 -4.60 25.62 2.88
CA SER A 103 -4.12 25.33 4.23
C SER A 103 -3.60 23.88 4.31
N VAL A 104 -2.46 23.68 4.96
CA VAL A 104 -1.87 22.36 5.25
C VAL A 104 -1.81 22.16 6.75
N ARG A 105 -2.13 20.94 7.20
CA ARG A 105 -1.87 20.45 8.56
C ARG A 105 -1.00 19.22 8.48
N LEU A 106 0.09 19.20 9.25
CA LEU A 106 0.94 18.03 9.43
C LEU A 106 0.79 17.53 10.87
N THR A 107 0.36 16.28 11.02
CA THR A 107 0.22 15.61 12.32
C THR A 107 1.29 14.55 12.46
N PHE A 108 2.10 14.66 13.51
CA PHE A 108 3.16 13.73 13.88
C PHE A 108 2.73 12.94 15.10
N ARG A 109 2.84 11.62 15.04
CA ARG A 109 2.54 10.71 16.15
C ARG A 109 3.35 9.42 16.02
N PHE A 110 3.80 8.86 17.13
CA PHE A 110 4.36 7.51 17.14
C PHE A 110 3.26 6.44 17.03
N CYS A 111 3.53 5.40 16.24
CA CYS A 111 2.70 4.20 16.16
C CYS A 111 2.82 3.38 17.45
N ASP A 112 1.96 2.37 17.59
CA ASP A 112 1.86 1.55 18.80
C ASP A 112 3.12 0.69 19.08
N ASP A 113 4.03 0.57 18.10
CA ASP A 113 5.36 -0.04 18.29
C ASP A 113 6.32 0.88 19.08
N GLY A 114 5.91 2.12 19.32
CA GLY A 114 6.64 3.14 20.05
C GLY A 114 7.91 3.62 19.37
N ARG A 115 8.20 3.17 18.13
CA ARG A 115 9.44 3.50 17.39
C ARG A 115 9.19 4.06 15.99
N THR A 116 8.00 3.90 15.44
CA THR A 116 7.67 4.41 14.11
C THR A 116 6.92 5.71 14.18
N LEU A 117 7.54 6.79 13.72
CA LEU A 117 6.89 8.09 13.55
C LEU A 117 5.99 8.06 12.32
N ARG A 118 4.70 8.27 12.50
CA ARG A 118 3.73 8.50 11.42
C ARG A 118 3.49 10.00 11.25
N MET A 119 3.52 10.44 10.00
CA MET A 119 3.26 11.80 9.56
C MET A 119 2.05 11.78 8.65
N ARG A 120 0.98 12.46 9.04
CA ARG A 120 -0.22 12.63 8.21
C ARG A 120 -0.35 14.08 7.80
N ALA A 121 -0.62 14.28 6.51
CA ALA A 121 -0.92 15.60 5.97
C ALA A 121 -2.41 15.69 5.68
N ALA A 122 -3.02 16.81 6.03
CA ALA A 122 -4.36 17.18 5.60
C ALA A 122 -4.29 18.51 4.85
N ILE A 123 -5.07 18.65 3.78
CA ILE A 123 -5.11 19.86 2.97
C ILE A 123 -6.55 20.33 2.74
N ARG A 124 -6.74 21.64 2.60
CA ARG A 124 -7.99 22.24 2.13
C ARG A 124 -7.72 23.49 1.29
N ALA A 125 -8.61 23.79 0.37
CA ALA A 125 -8.58 25.03 -0.39
C ALA A 125 -9.08 26.20 0.46
N MET A 126 -8.42 27.35 0.38
CA MET A 126 -8.80 28.54 1.14
C MET A 126 -9.77 29.46 0.37
N LYS A 127 -9.61 29.55 -0.95
CA LYS A 127 -10.34 30.52 -1.80
C LYS A 127 -11.26 29.84 -2.79
N LYS A 128 -10.70 29.02 -3.68
CA LYS A 128 -11.41 28.31 -4.75
C LYS A 128 -10.93 26.86 -4.84
N PRO A 129 -11.75 25.92 -5.34
CA PRO A 129 -11.29 24.57 -5.60
C PRO A 129 -10.03 24.55 -6.45
N LEU A 130 -9.11 23.66 -6.10
CA LEU A 130 -7.81 23.50 -6.74
C LEU A 130 -7.54 22.02 -7.01
N THR A 131 -6.90 21.73 -8.13
CA THR A 131 -6.54 20.35 -8.48
C THR A 131 -5.08 20.14 -8.09
N ILE A 132 -4.82 19.11 -7.28
CA ILE A 132 -3.45 18.73 -6.91
C ILE A 132 -3.05 17.48 -7.67
N GLN A 133 -2.04 17.61 -8.54
CA GLN A 133 -1.48 16.48 -9.29
C GLN A 133 -0.70 15.56 -8.36
N ARG A 134 0.17 16.13 -7.53
CA ARG A 134 1.11 15.39 -6.67
C ARG A 134 1.27 16.06 -5.33
N VAL A 135 1.42 15.23 -4.29
CA VAL A 135 1.86 15.65 -2.95
C VAL A 135 3.15 14.93 -2.60
N GLY A 136 4.19 15.67 -2.21
CA GLY A 136 5.36 15.12 -1.54
C GLY A 136 5.03 14.95 -0.06
N LEU A 137 5.05 13.72 0.44
CA LEU A 137 4.66 13.38 1.80
C LEU A 137 5.86 13.31 2.75
N LEU A 138 7.03 12.96 2.22
CA LEU A 138 8.29 12.98 2.95
C LEU A 138 9.45 13.05 1.95
N GLU A 139 10.11 14.19 1.85
CA GLU A 139 11.18 14.44 0.88
C GLU A 139 12.43 14.96 1.58
N VAL A 140 12.99 14.11 2.43
CA VAL A 140 14.01 14.48 3.42
C VAL A 140 15.36 13.88 3.09
N ARG A 141 16.39 14.53 3.61
CA ARG A 141 17.75 14.03 3.68
C ARG A 141 18.06 13.62 5.11
N VAL A 142 18.60 12.41 5.27
CA VAL A 142 19.07 11.87 6.56
C VAL A 142 20.58 11.68 6.45
N ALA A 143 21.34 12.67 6.90
CA ALA A 143 22.78 12.72 6.66
C ALA A 143 23.50 11.48 7.20
N GLY A 144 24.35 10.87 6.39
CA GLY A 144 25.16 9.71 6.77
C GLY A 144 24.48 8.35 6.58
N GLU A 145 23.23 8.32 6.11
CA GLU A 145 22.51 7.08 5.82
C GLU A 145 22.61 6.70 4.35
N ALA A 146 22.63 5.40 4.07
CA ALA A 146 22.53 4.85 2.72
C ALA A 146 21.21 4.10 2.58
N PHE A 147 20.28 4.66 1.81
CA PHE A 147 18.97 4.07 1.62
C PHE A 147 18.87 3.22 0.36
N GLU A 148 18.10 2.14 0.46
CA GLU A 148 17.74 1.28 -0.64
C GLU A 148 16.23 1.09 -0.70
N ARG A 149 15.65 1.24 -1.90
CA ARG A 149 14.27 0.86 -2.17
C ARG A 149 14.19 -0.65 -2.44
N LYS A 150 13.38 -1.37 -1.68
CA LYS A 150 13.11 -2.80 -1.91
C LYS A 150 11.79 -2.97 -2.66
N GLY A 151 11.84 -2.85 -3.99
CA GLY A 151 10.70 -3.07 -4.87
C GLY A 151 10.76 -2.31 -6.21
N PRO A 152 9.79 -2.54 -7.11
CA PRO A 152 9.75 -1.89 -8.42
C PRO A 152 9.44 -0.40 -8.31
N GLU A 153 9.79 0.34 -9.37
CA GLU A 153 9.63 1.80 -9.41
C GLU A 153 8.18 2.28 -9.47
N LEU A 154 7.30 1.47 -10.05
CA LEU A 154 5.93 1.85 -10.39
C LEU A 154 4.91 1.59 -9.27
N VAL A 155 5.34 1.06 -8.12
CA VAL A 155 4.47 0.76 -6.97
C VAL A 155 5.11 1.28 -5.68
N SER A 156 4.28 1.46 -4.66
CA SER A 156 4.81 1.79 -3.34
C SER A 156 5.72 0.68 -2.85
N SER A 157 6.96 1.07 -2.54
CA SER A 157 7.99 0.16 -2.07
C SER A 157 8.61 0.74 -0.80
N PRO A 158 8.74 -0.05 0.27
CA PRO A 158 9.43 0.40 1.47
C PRO A 158 10.90 0.70 1.17
N ILE A 159 11.43 1.67 1.89
CA ILE A 159 12.83 2.10 1.83
C ILE A 159 13.50 1.69 3.14
N PHE A 160 14.73 1.19 3.05
CA PHE A 160 15.51 0.73 4.19
C PHE A 160 16.93 1.29 4.17
N SER A 161 17.50 1.53 5.34
CA SER A 161 18.95 1.59 5.56
C SER A 161 19.37 0.47 6.51
N GLU A 162 20.59 0.51 7.06
CA GLU A 162 21.05 -0.44 8.09
C GLU A 162 20.07 -0.51 9.28
N ARG A 163 19.53 0.65 9.69
CA ARG A 163 18.75 0.77 10.94
C ARG A 163 17.41 1.46 10.77
N LEU A 164 17.19 2.13 9.65
CA LEU A 164 15.99 2.91 9.41
C LEU A 164 15.12 2.26 8.36
N PHE A 165 13.82 2.52 8.45
CA PHE A 165 12.89 2.29 7.35
C PHE A 165 11.98 3.49 7.16
N ALA A 166 11.54 3.68 5.93
CA ALA A 166 10.56 4.70 5.57
C ALA A 166 9.62 4.19 4.48
N GLY A 167 8.44 4.80 4.38
CA GLY A 167 7.47 4.44 3.36
C GLY A 167 6.19 5.26 3.46
N VAL A 168 5.21 4.92 2.63
CA VAL A 168 3.88 5.53 2.63
C VAL A 168 2.84 4.43 2.80
N GLU A 169 1.83 4.69 3.62
CA GLU A 169 0.68 3.81 3.86
C GLU A 169 -0.31 3.86 2.68
N HIS A 170 0.19 3.70 1.46
CA HIS A 170 -0.62 3.68 0.25
C HIS A 170 0.07 2.84 -0.83
N PRO A 171 -0.63 1.89 -1.48
CA PRO A 171 -0.01 0.94 -2.41
C PRO A 171 0.60 1.59 -3.66
N SER A 172 0.30 2.87 -3.89
CA SER A 172 0.63 3.59 -5.10
C SER A 172 1.51 4.82 -4.92
N ALA A 173 2.06 4.99 -3.72
CA ALA A 173 3.04 6.03 -3.51
C ALA A 173 4.26 5.82 -4.43
N TRP A 174 4.78 6.92 -4.93
CA TRP A 174 6.05 6.97 -5.63
C TRP A 174 7.16 7.11 -4.60
N CYS A 175 8.01 6.08 -4.50
CA CYS A 175 9.10 6.00 -3.54
C CYS A 175 10.43 5.96 -4.30
N GLN A 176 11.29 6.95 -4.06
CA GLN A 176 12.62 7.04 -4.66
C GLN A 176 13.68 7.30 -3.60
N VAL A 177 14.89 6.86 -3.90
CA VAL A 177 16.09 7.09 -3.08
C VAL A 177 17.19 7.67 -3.96
N ALA A 178 17.94 8.62 -3.42
CA ALA A 178 19.18 9.11 -4.03
C ALA A 178 20.20 9.34 -2.91
N ALA A 179 21.14 8.40 -2.74
CA ALA A 179 22.11 8.38 -1.65
C ALA A 179 21.43 8.50 -0.25
N ASP A 180 21.60 9.64 0.42
CA ASP A 180 21.08 9.92 1.77
C ASP A 180 19.72 10.65 1.74
N GLN A 181 19.06 10.68 0.57
CA GLN A 181 17.80 11.38 0.33
C GLN A 181 16.67 10.41 0.01
N LEU A 182 15.52 10.67 0.62
CA LEU A 182 14.25 9.98 0.43
C LEU A 182 13.30 10.90 -0.32
N TYR A 183 12.60 10.37 -1.32
CA TYR A 183 11.51 11.08 -1.97
C TYR A 183 10.26 10.21 -1.98
N LEU A 184 9.36 10.49 -1.04
CA LEU A 184 8.09 9.79 -0.88
C LEU A 184 6.96 10.74 -1.27
N ALA A 185 6.22 10.37 -2.31
CA ALA A 185 5.16 11.19 -2.86
C ALA A 185 3.97 10.35 -3.30
N GLN A 186 2.85 11.01 -3.55
CA GLN A 186 1.68 10.40 -4.14
C GLN A 186 1.20 11.25 -5.32
N HIS A 187 0.89 10.58 -6.43
CA HIS A 187 0.13 11.15 -7.53
C HIS A 187 -1.35 10.91 -7.27
N SER A 188 -2.12 11.98 -7.11
CA SER A 188 -3.52 11.89 -6.67
C SER A 188 -4.48 12.51 -7.67
N TYR A 189 -4.06 13.54 -8.41
CA TYR A 189 -4.93 14.37 -9.26
C TYR A 189 -6.28 14.68 -8.59
N ALA A 190 -6.21 15.10 -7.33
CA ALA A 190 -7.36 15.27 -6.46
C ALA A 190 -7.88 16.70 -6.56
N ARG A 191 -9.20 16.86 -6.74
CA ARG A 191 -9.88 18.15 -6.58
C ARG A 191 -10.06 18.43 -5.09
N ILE A 192 -9.38 19.44 -4.59
CA ILE A 192 -9.42 19.89 -3.21
C ILE A 192 -10.37 21.08 -3.10
N GLU A 193 -11.32 20.99 -2.18
CA GLU A 193 -12.34 22.02 -1.92
C GLU A 193 -12.14 22.59 -0.51
N GLY A 194 -13.14 23.28 0.06
CA GLY A 194 -13.02 23.92 1.38
C GLY A 194 -12.91 22.94 2.57
N GLU A 195 -13.28 21.68 2.36
CA GLU A 195 -13.19 20.62 3.36
C GLU A 195 -11.77 20.06 3.49
N TRP A 196 -11.41 19.65 4.70
CA TRP A 196 -10.13 18.96 4.94
C TRP A 196 -10.13 17.58 4.27
N VAL A 197 -9.10 17.34 3.47
CA VAL A 197 -8.81 16.05 2.85
C VAL A 197 -7.54 15.49 3.47
N GLU A 198 -7.68 14.35 4.14
CA GLU A 198 -6.55 13.58 4.66
C GLU A 198 -5.82 12.89 3.52
N LEU A 199 -4.48 12.98 3.54
CA LEU A 199 -3.58 12.30 2.63
C LEU A 199 -3.02 11.05 3.32
N PRO A 200 -2.50 10.06 2.57
CA PRO A 200 -1.88 8.89 3.16
C PRO A 200 -0.73 9.23 4.09
N GLY A 201 -0.56 8.42 5.14
CA GLY A 201 0.51 8.60 6.11
C GLY A 201 1.86 8.23 5.51
N ALA A 202 2.85 9.11 5.68
CA ALA A 202 4.26 8.72 5.56
C ALA A 202 4.75 8.20 6.92
N VAL A 203 5.66 7.23 6.90
CA VAL A 203 6.24 6.64 8.11
C VAL A 203 7.75 6.65 8.06
N PHE A 204 8.36 6.82 9.23
CA PHE A 204 9.79 6.77 9.45
C PHE A 204 10.06 6.07 10.79
N GLY A 205 10.77 4.95 10.77
CA GLY A 205 11.00 4.12 11.95
C GLY A 205 12.42 3.57 12.00
N SER A 206 12.76 2.96 13.15
CA SER A 206 14.10 2.43 13.39
C SER A 206 14.11 1.09 14.14
N ALA A 207 15.12 0.28 13.85
CA ALA A 207 15.53 -0.82 14.70
C ALA A 207 16.24 -0.31 15.96
N SER A 208 16.01 -0.99 17.09
CA SER A 208 16.73 -0.77 18.33
C SER A 208 18.08 -1.51 18.34
N ASP A 209 18.98 -1.16 19.25
CA ASP A 209 20.21 -1.94 19.45
C ASP A 209 19.90 -3.38 19.91
N ALA A 210 18.81 -3.59 20.66
CA ALA A 210 18.35 -4.94 21.01
C ALA A 210 17.96 -5.76 19.77
N ASP A 211 17.33 -5.14 18.76
CA ASP A 211 17.04 -5.83 17.50
C ASP A 211 18.31 -6.27 16.79
N VAL A 212 19.33 -5.41 16.78
CA VAL A 212 20.63 -5.71 16.16
C VAL A 212 21.35 -6.82 16.91
N VAL A 213 21.34 -6.80 18.24
CA VAL A 213 21.92 -7.89 19.05
C VAL A 213 21.20 -9.22 18.79
N ILE A 214 19.88 -9.21 18.65
CA ILE A 214 19.08 -10.44 18.49
C ILE A 214 19.11 -10.98 17.06
N ALA A 215 19.14 -10.11 16.06
CA ALA A 215 18.85 -10.46 14.67
C ALA A 215 19.90 -10.01 13.64
N GLY A 216 20.94 -9.29 14.05
CA GLY A 216 21.97 -8.77 13.16
C GLY A 216 21.35 -7.97 12.01
N ASP A 217 21.69 -8.36 10.78
CA ASP A 217 21.24 -7.71 9.54
C ASP A 217 19.71 -7.74 9.36
N GLU A 218 18.99 -8.63 10.04
CA GLU A 218 17.52 -8.71 9.97
C GLU A 218 16.81 -7.76 10.95
N ALA A 219 17.56 -6.96 11.71
CA ALA A 219 17.03 -6.05 12.73
C ALA A 219 16.00 -5.06 12.17
N VAL A 220 16.32 -4.39 11.06
CA VAL A 220 15.42 -3.42 10.42
C VAL A 220 14.16 -4.08 9.88
N ARG A 221 14.28 -5.30 9.33
CA ARG A 221 13.13 -6.09 8.88
C ARG A 221 12.22 -6.43 10.05
N ARG A 222 12.76 -6.87 11.19
CA ARG A 222 11.96 -7.16 12.39
C ARG A 222 11.26 -5.91 12.93
N ALA A 223 11.95 -4.77 12.96
CA ALA A 223 11.35 -3.49 13.35
C ALA A 223 10.20 -3.10 12.42
N PHE A 224 10.41 -3.21 11.10
CA PHE A 224 9.38 -2.96 10.10
C PHE A 224 8.17 -3.91 10.25
N LEU A 225 8.39 -5.19 10.52
CA LEU A 225 7.30 -6.14 10.76
C LEU A 225 6.48 -5.81 12.02
N ARG A 226 7.13 -5.33 13.09
CA ARG A 226 6.42 -4.85 14.28
C ARG A 226 5.59 -3.60 13.98
N TYR A 227 6.13 -2.66 13.23
CA TYR A 227 5.35 -1.54 12.72
C TYR A 227 4.14 -2.02 11.91
N LEU A 228 4.35 -2.97 10.99
CA LEU A 228 3.26 -3.52 10.19
C LEU A 228 2.17 -4.14 11.05
N ASP A 229 2.50 -4.77 12.18
CA ASP A 229 1.51 -5.28 13.15
C ASP A 229 0.64 -4.19 13.78
N THR A 230 1.06 -2.92 13.75
CA THR A 230 0.26 -1.78 14.24
C THR A 230 -0.74 -1.25 13.21
N VAL A 231 -0.54 -1.55 11.92
CA VAL A 231 -1.30 -0.92 10.82
C VAL A 231 -2.05 -1.92 9.95
N ARG A 232 -1.56 -3.15 9.85
CA ARG A 232 -2.14 -4.16 8.98
C ARG A 232 -3.38 -4.76 9.62
N VAL A 233 -4.45 -4.89 8.82
CA VAL A 233 -5.54 -5.79 9.16
C VAL A 233 -5.04 -7.21 8.94
N LYS A 234 -4.53 -7.84 10.00
CA LYS A 234 -3.99 -9.21 9.92
C LYS A 234 -5.16 -10.20 10.05
N PRO A 235 -5.35 -11.15 9.11
CA PRO A 235 -6.19 -12.30 9.38
C PRO A 235 -5.61 -13.05 10.58
N LYS A 236 -6.48 -13.67 11.38
CA LYS A 236 -6.06 -14.37 12.61
C LYS A 236 -5.04 -15.47 12.32
N ASP A 237 -5.20 -16.13 11.17
CA ASP A 237 -4.41 -17.28 10.72
C ASP A 237 -4.08 -17.14 9.22
N ILE A 238 -3.18 -18.01 8.71
CA ILE A 238 -2.85 -18.08 7.29
C ILE A 238 -4.06 -18.60 6.51
N HIS A 239 -4.44 -17.92 5.43
CA HIS A 239 -5.49 -18.35 4.52
C HIS A 239 -4.91 -19.26 3.43
N VAL A 240 -5.35 -20.51 3.37
CA VAL A 240 -4.94 -21.50 2.37
C VAL A 240 -6.05 -21.66 1.35
N HIS A 241 -5.75 -21.41 0.08
CA HIS A 241 -6.71 -21.56 -1.01
C HIS A 241 -6.22 -22.52 -2.08
N TYR A 242 -7.16 -23.25 -2.67
CA TYR A 242 -6.97 -23.90 -3.96
C TYR A 242 -7.32 -22.91 -5.06
N ASN A 243 -6.52 -22.84 -6.13
CA ASN A 243 -6.83 -22.04 -7.31
C ASN A 243 -6.87 -22.97 -8.52
N ASP A 244 -7.98 -22.94 -9.26
CA ASP A 244 -8.24 -23.93 -10.30
C ASP A 244 -7.64 -23.60 -11.67
N TRP A 245 -6.90 -22.50 -11.84
CA TRP A 245 -6.24 -22.11 -13.10
C TRP A 245 -5.45 -23.24 -13.76
N TRP A 246 -4.77 -24.07 -12.97
CA TRP A 246 -3.94 -25.18 -13.48
C TRP A 246 -4.73 -26.46 -13.78
N THR A 247 -6.02 -26.48 -13.47
CA THR A 247 -6.89 -27.66 -13.61
C THR A 247 -8.12 -27.41 -14.47
N ALA A 248 -8.64 -26.19 -14.49
CA ALA A 248 -9.84 -25.81 -15.21
C ALA A 248 -9.57 -25.62 -16.71
N PRO A 249 -10.53 -25.99 -17.57
CA PRO A 249 -10.54 -25.47 -18.93
C PRO A 249 -10.89 -23.98 -18.94
N VAL A 250 -10.60 -23.32 -20.06
CA VAL A 250 -10.99 -21.92 -20.32
C VAL A 250 -11.78 -21.88 -21.64
N PRO A 251 -13.08 -21.55 -21.64
CA PRO A 251 -13.90 -21.23 -20.46
C PRO A 251 -14.10 -22.43 -19.52
N SER A 252 -14.41 -22.13 -18.25
CA SER A 252 -14.73 -23.12 -17.23
C SER A 252 -16.25 -23.35 -17.18
N SER A 253 -16.71 -24.33 -16.40
CA SER A 253 -18.14 -24.60 -16.21
C SER A 253 -18.45 -25.07 -14.79
N GLU A 254 -19.71 -24.94 -14.39
CA GLU A 254 -20.19 -25.41 -13.09
C GLU A 254 -19.93 -26.92 -12.92
N ASP A 255 -20.21 -27.73 -13.96
CA ASP A 255 -20.00 -29.18 -13.92
C ASP A 255 -18.53 -29.54 -13.67
N PHE A 256 -17.60 -28.84 -14.32
CA PHE A 256 -16.17 -29.03 -14.07
C PHE A 256 -15.82 -28.69 -12.61
N VAL A 257 -16.26 -27.53 -12.13
CA VAL A 257 -15.95 -27.05 -10.77
C VAL A 257 -16.48 -28.02 -9.73
N LEU A 258 -17.73 -28.49 -9.86
CA LEU A 258 -18.33 -29.45 -8.95
C LEU A 258 -17.61 -30.81 -8.98
N ALA A 259 -17.25 -31.30 -10.18
CA ALA A 259 -16.49 -32.55 -10.30
C ALA A 259 -15.09 -32.43 -9.67
N ASN A 260 -14.42 -31.29 -9.82
CA ASN A 260 -13.13 -31.04 -9.20
C ASN A 260 -13.24 -30.96 -7.68
N ILE A 261 -14.25 -30.26 -7.14
CA ILE A 261 -14.53 -30.21 -5.69
C ILE A 261 -14.79 -31.63 -5.16
N ALA A 262 -15.60 -32.43 -5.83
CA ALA A 262 -15.88 -33.81 -5.42
C ALA A 262 -14.62 -34.67 -5.40
N ARG A 263 -13.74 -34.54 -6.41
CA ARG A 263 -12.46 -35.26 -6.47
C ARG A 263 -11.49 -34.82 -5.36
N LEU A 264 -11.41 -33.52 -5.08
CA LEU A 264 -10.62 -33.00 -3.96
C LEU A 264 -11.19 -33.48 -2.63
N LYS A 265 -12.51 -33.52 -2.47
CA LYS A 265 -13.16 -34.05 -1.28
C LYS A 265 -12.77 -35.52 -1.07
N GLU A 266 -12.98 -36.38 -2.06
CA GLU A 266 -12.67 -37.81 -1.99
C GLU A 266 -11.17 -38.07 -1.72
N GLY A 267 -10.29 -37.37 -2.45
CA GLY A 267 -8.85 -37.61 -2.43
C GLY A 267 -8.08 -36.90 -1.30
N LEU A 268 -8.66 -35.87 -0.69
CA LEU A 268 -8.01 -35.07 0.34
C LEU A 268 -8.84 -35.01 1.62
N TYR A 269 -10.07 -34.48 1.55
CA TYR A 269 -10.89 -34.26 2.75
C TYR A 269 -11.28 -35.57 3.43
N ASP A 270 -11.82 -36.53 2.69
CA ASP A 270 -12.29 -37.80 3.25
C ASP A 270 -11.12 -38.65 3.78
N GLN A 271 -9.91 -38.45 3.24
CA GLN A 271 -8.71 -39.17 3.66
C GLN A 271 -8.02 -38.55 4.88
N THR A 272 -8.10 -37.22 5.05
CA THR A 272 -7.26 -36.48 6.01
C THR A 272 -8.02 -35.58 6.97
N GLY A 273 -9.28 -35.28 6.70
CA GLY A 273 -10.07 -34.25 7.36
C GLY A 273 -9.68 -32.81 7.00
N PHE A 274 -8.66 -32.62 6.16
CA PHE A 274 -8.21 -31.29 5.72
C PHE A 274 -8.87 -30.88 4.40
N PHE A 275 -9.27 -29.62 4.33
CA PHE A 275 -9.61 -28.94 3.08
C PHE A 275 -9.12 -27.49 3.11
N PHE A 276 -9.10 -26.84 1.96
CA PHE A 276 -8.70 -25.44 1.82
C PHE A 276 -9.76 -24.50 2.44
N ASP A 277 -9.33 -23.35 2.97
CA ASP A 277 -10.23 -22.29 3.45
C ASP A 277 -11.10 -21.74 2.32
N SER A 278 -10.61 -21.82 1.08
CA SER A 278 -11.39 -21.49 -0.11
C SER A 278 -10.96 -22.22 -1.38
N TYR A 279 -11.91 -22.40 -2.30
CA TYR A 279 -11.68 -22.83 -3.67
C TYR A 279 -11.88 -21.64 -4.62
N ALA A 280 -10.83 -21.16 -5.27
CA ALA A 280 -10.88 -20.04 -6.19
C ALA A 280 -11.17 -20.51 -7.62
N LEU A 281 -12.28 -20.01 -8.17
CA LEU A 281 -12.55 -20.06 -9.59
C LEU A 281 -11.68 -19.00 -10.28
N ASP A 282 -10.73 -19.44 -11.09
CA ASP A 282 -9.88 -18.58 -11.89
C ASP A 282 -10.55 -18.20 -13.23
N ALA A 283 -9.82 -17.57 -14.15
CA ALA A 283 -10.36 -17.04 -15.40
C ALA A 283 -11.20 -18.05 -16.20
N GLY A 284 -12.31 -17.59 -16.77
CA GLY A 284 -13.23 -18.41 -17.59
C GLY A 284 -14.62 -18.63 -17.02
N TRP A 285 -14.98 -17.98 -15.89
CA TRP A 285 -16.31 -18.03 -15.29
C TRP A 285 -17.28 -16.95 -15.81
N SER A 286 -16.74 -15.86 -16.36
CA SER A 286 -17.52 -14.66 -16.70
C SER A 286 -18.03 -14.68 -18.14
N ASN A 287 -19.22 -14.13 -18.35
CA ASN A 287 -19.73 -13.82 -19.68
C ASN A 287 -18.89 -12.69 -20.28
N THR A 288 -18.26 -12.98 -21.42
CA THR A 288 -17.36 -12.05 -22.12
C THR A 288 -18.05 -10.78 -22.62
N HIS A 289 -19.38 -10.80 -22.79
CA HIS A 289 -20.21 -9.68 -23.23
C HIS A 289 -21.03 -9.10 -22.07
N SER A 290 -20.41 -9.01 -20.90
CA SER A 290 -20.98 -8.42 -19.69
C SER A 290 -19.88 -7.73 -18.88
N VAL A 291 -20.24 -6.82 -17.96
CA VAL A 291 -19.27 -6.30 -16.99
C VAL A 291 -19.15 -7.28 -15.83
N TRP A 292 -18.33 -8.32 -16.04
CA TRP A 292 -18.00 -9.34 -15.07
C TRP A 292 -19.21 -10.08 -14.50
N GLU A 293 -20.26 -10.30 -15.30
CA GLU A 293 -21.35 -11.19 -14.88
C GLU A 293 -20.94 -12.65 -15.05
N ILE A 294 -21.42 -13.51 -14.16
CA ILE A 294 -21.24 -14.96 -14.29
C ILE A 294 -21.95 -15.45 -15.56
N ASP A 295 -21.30 -16.33 -16.31
CA ASP A 295 -21.87 -16.85 -17.55
C ASP A 295 -23.02 -17.83 -17.25
N PRO A 296 -24.28 -17.49 -17.56
CA PRO A 296 -25.41 -18.35 -17.25
C PRO A 296 -25.48 -19.61 -18.13
N GLU A 297 -24.78 -19.65 -19.28
CA GLU A 297 -24.73 -20.86 -20.10
C GLU A 297 -23.79 -21.91 -19.50
N HIS A 298 -22.66 -21.46 -18.93
CA HIS A 298 -21.67 -22.33 -18.31
C HIS A 298 -21.93 -22.57 -16.80
N PHE A 299 -22.65 -21.66 -16.15
CA PHE A 299 -22.99 -21.68 -14.72
C PHE A 299 -24.48 -21.35 -14.52
N PRO A 300 -25.39 -22.26 -14.89
CA PRO A 300 -26.84 -22.01 -14.89
C PRO A 300 -27.40 -21.70 -13.50
N GLU A 301 -26.79 -22.24 -12.44
CA GLU A 301 -27.17 -21.98 -11.04
C GLU A 301 -26.25 -20.94 -10.36
N GLY A 302 -25.44 -20.24 -11.16
CA GLY A 302 -24.46 -19.26 -10.69
C GLY A 302 -23.46 -19.87 -9.72
N PHE A 303 -23.49 -19.43 -8.46
CA PHE A 303 -22.59 -19.92 -7.39
C PHE A 303 -23.27 -20.87 -6.40
N GLU A 304 -24.57 -21.11 -6.51
CA GLU A 304 -25.34 -21.75 -5.44
C GLU A 304 -24.89 -23.20 -5.21
N ARG A 305 -24.83 -24.02 -6.27
CA ARG A 305 -24.39 -25.42 -6.15
C ARG A 305 -22.93 -25.52 -5.69
N ILE A 306 -22.08 -24.62 -6.16
CA ILE A 306 -20.66 -24.56 -5.76
C ILE A 306 -20.54 -24.25 -4.27
N ARG A 307 -21.31 -23.28 -3.76
CA ARG A 307 -21.36 -22.96 -2.32
C ARG A 307 -21.81 -24.15 -1.49
N GLN A 308 -22.85 -24.84 -1.92
CA GLN A 308 -23.37 -26.02 -1.22
C GLN A 308 -22.29 -27.11 -1.12
N ALA A 309 -21.64 -27.44 -2.24
CA ALA A 309 -20.56 -28.43 -2.27
C ALA A 309 -19.36 -28.05 -1.39
N LEU A 310 -18.96 -26.77 -1.38
CA LEU A 310 -17.86 -26.30 -0.54
C LEU A 310 -18.22 -26.25 0.96
N ALA A 311 -19.48 -25.97 1.29
CA ALA A 311 -19.95 -25.94 2.67
C ALA A 311 -19.84 -27.31 3.36
N GLU A 312 -20.03 -28.41 2.63
CA GLU A 312 -19.89 -29.78 3.14
C GLU A 312 -18.48 -30.08 3.67
N VAL A 313 -17.47 -29.37 3.16
CA VAL A 313 -16.05 -29.53 3.55
C VAL A 313 -15.52 -28.32 4.32
N GLY A 314 -16.40 -27.44 4.80
CA GLY A 314 -16.03 -26.26 5.58
C GLY A 314 -15.31 -25.16 4.79
N SER A 315 -15.44 -25.16 3.46
CA SER A 315 -14.79 -24.22 2.55
C SER A 315 -15.77 -23.18 1.99
N ARG A 316 -15.25 -22.17 1.29
CA ARG A 316 -16.04 -21.14 0.61
C ARG A 316 -15.46 -20.80 -0.76
N PRO A 317 -16.25 -20.24 -1.70
CA PRO A 317 -15.71 -19.83 -2.98
C PRO A 317 -14.70 -18.67 -2.84
N GLY A 318 -13.68 -18.68 -3.68
CA GLY A 318 -12.87 -17.53 -4.05
C GLY A 318 -13.09 -17.20 -5.53
N LEU A 319 -12.76 -15.98 -5.94
CA LEU A 319 -12.99 -15.56 -7.33
C LEU A 319 -11.83 -14.73 -7.86
N TRP A 320 -11.36 -15.07 -9.05
CA TRP A 320 -10.44 -14.23 -9.83
C TRP A 320 -11.20 -13.19 -10.64
N ILE A 321 -10.65 -11.99 -10.76
CA ILE A 321 -11.20 -10.92 -11.61
C ILE A 321 -10.08 -9.99 -12.06
N SER A 322 -10.19 -9.42 -13.27
CA SER A 322 -9.19 -8.49 -13.80
C SER A 322 -9.64 -7.03 -13.77
N PRO A 323 -9.14 -6.18 -12.85
CA PRO A 323 -9.57 -4.78 -12.76
C PRO A 323 -9.52 -4.04 -14.09
N SER A 324 -8.40 -4.14 -14.81
CA SER A 324 -8.23 -3.44 -16.09
C SER A 324 -8.66 -4.28 -17.30
N SER A 325 -9.29 -5.45 -17.11
CA SER A 325 -9.68 -6.36 -18.19
C SER A 325 -8.53 -6.64 -19.17
N LEU A 326 -7.47 -7.28 -18.67
CA LEU A 326 -6.29 -7.57 -19.50
C LEU A 326 -6.43 -8.85 -20.35
N TYR A 327 -7.55 -9.55 -20.21
CA TYR A 327 -7.77 -10.88 -20.77
C TYR A 327 -9.06 -10.88 -21.61
N PRO A 328 -8.96 -10.65 -22.94
CA PRO A 328 -10.14 -10.50 -23.80
C PRO A 328 -11.07 -11.73 -23.84
N PHE A 329 -10.55 -12.91 -23.48
CA PHE A 329 -11.33 -14.14 -23.38
C PHE A 329 -12.18 -14.22 -22.10
N THR A 330 -12.00 -13.30 -21.14
CA THR A 330 -12.84 -13.22 -19.93
C THR A 330 -13.79 -12.02 -19.97
N LEU A 331 -13.40 -10.95 -20.65
CA LEU A 331 -14.23 -9.78 -20.92
C LEU A 331 -13.76 -9.12 -22.22
N ASP A 332 -14.64 -9.04 -23.21
CA ASP A 332 -14.33 -8.47 -24.51
C ASP A 332 -14.30 -6.94 -24.42
N ASN A 333 -13.11 -6.34 -24.57
CA ASN A 333 -12.93 -4.90 -24.49
C ASN A 333 -13.53 -4.12 -25.66
N ARG A 334 -13.80 -4.75 -26.82
CA ARG A 334 -14.53 -4.13 -27.94
C ARG A 334 -16.02 -4.08 -27.65
N TRP A 335 -16.57 -5.18 -27.14
CA TRP A 335 -17.94 -5.19 -26.63
C TRP A 335 -18.10 -4.12 -25.54
N LEU A 336 -17.16 -4.08 -24.59
CA LEU A 336 -17.14 -3.12 -23.49
C LEU A 336 -17.24 -1.67 -24.00
N GLU A 337 -16.39 -1.31 -24.96
CA GLU A 337 -16.42 0.01 -25.62
C GLU A 337 -17.77 0.26 -26.31
N SER A 338 -18.27 -0.70 -27.10
CA SER A 338 -19.56 -0.57 -27.81
C SER A 338 -20.77 -0.46 -26.87
N ALA A 339 -20.67 -1.06 -25.68
CA ALA A 339 -21.65 -0.95 -24.60
C ALA A 339 -21.56 0.39 -23.85
N GLY A 340 -20.65 1.27 -24.27
CA GLY A 340 -20.46 2.61 -23.78
C GLY A 340 -19.56 2.70 -22.55
N TYR A 341 -18.80 1.67 -22.20
CA TYR A 341 -17.86 1.74 -21.09
C TYR A 341 -16.49 2.27 -21.54
N GLU A 342 -15.76 2.87 -20.60
CA GLU A 342 -14.45 3.47 -20.88
C GLU A 342 -13.40 2.39 -21.13
N ALA A 343 -12.95 2.25 -22.39
CA ALA A 343 -11.85 1.39 -22.82
C ALA A 343 -10.72 2.23 -23.42
N THR A 344 -9.47 1.92 -23.08
CA THR A 344 -8.29 2.68 -23.52
C THR A 344 -7.40 1.84 -24.44
N PRO A 345 -6.82 2.43 -25.50
CA PRO A 345 -5.86 1.72 -26.34
C PRO A 345 -4.65 1.25 -25.53
N HIS A 346 -4.18 0.04 -25.82
CA HIS A 346 -3.01 -0.54 -25.20
C HIS A 346 -2.13 -1.22 -26.24
N ALA A 347 -0.85 -0.82 -26.30
CA ALA A 347 0.07 -1.23 -27.37
C ALA A 347 0.19 -2.75 -27.55
N ARG A 348 0.09 -3.54 -26.47
CA ARG A 348 0.19 -5.01 -26.54
C ARG A 348 -1.15 -5.75 -26.53
N LEU A 349 -2.20 -5.14 -25.98
CA LEU A 349 -3.49 -5.80 -25.75
C LEU A 349 -4.56 -5.35 -26.75
N GLY A 350 -4.26 -4.36 -27.59
CA GLY A 350 -5.25 -3.62 -28.37
C GLY A 350 -5.99 -2.62 -27.48
N TYR A 351 -6.76 -3.13 -26.52
CA TYR A 351 -7.54 -2.33 -25.56
C TYR A 351 -7.50 -2.95 -24.17
N ASN A 352 -7.68 -2.12 -23.15
CA ASN A 352 -7.98 -2.51 -21.78
C ASN A 352 -9.03 -1.57 -21.18
N ALA A 353 -9.69 -1.98 -20.11
CA ALA A 353 -10.68 -1.15 -19.45
C ALA A 353 -10.02 -0.03 -18.63
N CYS A 354 -10.62 1.17 -18.65
CA CYS A 354 -10.16 2.32 -17.89
C CYS A 354 -10.83 2.37 -16.50
N LEU A 355 -10.02 2.44 -15.45
CA LEU A 355 -10.46 2.53 -14.05
C LEU A 355 -10.48 3.97 -13.51
N GLY A 356 -10.67 4.96 -14.39
CA GLY A 356 -10.81 6.36 -14.01
C GLY A 356 -11.82 6.53 -12.89
N ALA A 357 -11.46 7.30 -11.86
CA ALA A 357 -12.33 7.50 -10.70
C ALA A 357 -13.66 8.11 -11.14
N GLY A 358 -14.78 7.41 -10.87
CA GLY A 358 -16.09 7.86 -11.32
C GLY A 358 -16.41 7.60 -12.79
N GLY A 359 -15.60 6.80 -13.51
CA GLY A 359 -15.99 6.26 -14.81
C GLY A 359 -17.15 5.25 -14.71
N ARG A 360 -17.88 5.04 -15.82
CA ARG A 360 -18.95 4.03 -15.90
C ARG A 360 -18.40 2.63 -15.64
N TYR A 361 -17.28 2.26 -16.26
CA TYR A 361 -16.64 0.96 -16.05
C TYR A 361 -16.18 0.79 -14.62
N GLN A 362 -15.49 1.79 -14.05
CA GLN A 362 -15.01 1.74 -12.67
C GLN A 362 -16.14 1.49 -11.67
N ARG A 363 -17.30 2.15 -11.85
CA ARG A 363 -18.49 1.91 -11.02
C ARG A 363 -19.07 0.51 -11.24
N ALA A 364 -19.22 0.09 -12.49
CA ALA A 364 -19.78 -1.22 -12.84
C ALA A 364 -18.91 -2.38 -12.33
N PHE A 365 -17.59 -2.29 -12.53
CA PHE A 365 -16.61 -3.22 -11.97
C PHE A 365 -16.72 -3.32 -10.44
N LYS A 366 -16.75 -2.16 -9.75
CA LYS A 366 -16.92 -2.14 -8.29
C LYS A 366 -18.24 -2.79 -7.86
N ALA A 367 -19.33 -2.52 -8.58
CA ALA A 367 -20.63 -3.11 -8.29
C ALA A 367 -20.61 -4.63 -8.48
N ALA A 368 -20.03 -5.13 -9.58
CA ALA A 368 -19.90 -6.57 -9.83
C ALA A 368 -19.05 -7.26 -8.74
N ALA A 369 -17.88 -6.70 -8.41
CA ALA A 369 -17.02 -7.25 -7.36
C ALA A 369 -17.74 -7.33 -6.00
N LEU A 370 -18.47 -6.27 -5.61
CA LEU A 370 -19.23 -6.25 -4.37
C LEU A 370 -20.42 -7.22 -4.41
N LYS A 371 -21.17 -7.27 -5.51
CA LYS A 371 -22.27 -8.21 -5.73
C LYS A 371 -21.80 -9.64 -5.44
N TYR A 372 -20.72 -10.10 -6.06
CA TYR A 372 -20.24 -11.46 -5.86
C TYR A 372 -19.61 -11.70 -4.49
N ALA A 373 -18.94 -10.72 -3.92
CA ALA A 373 -18.48 -10.82 -2.53
C ALA A 373 -19.64 -11.16 -1.57
N HIS A 374 -20.83 -10.61 -1.80
CA HIS A 374 -22.03 -10.89 -1.02
C HIS A 374 -22.77 -12.17 -1.45
N GLU A 375 -23.18 -12.26 -2.72
CA GLU A 375 -24.01 -13.38 -3.24
C GLU A 375 -23.29 -14.72 -3.11
N ALA A 376 -22.00 -14.78 -3.48
CA ALA A 376 -21.22 -16.00 -3.38
C ALA A 376 -20.64 -16.24 -1.96
N ASN A 377 -20.82 -15.29 -1.03
CA ASN A 377 -20.19 -15.30 0.31
C ASN A 377 -18.70 -15.63 0.23
N LEU A 378 -17.98 -14.89 -0.64
CA LEU A 378 -16.60 -15.20 -0.97
C LEU A 378 -15.71 -15.18 0.27
N ALA A 379 -14.78 -16.13 0.32
CA ALA A 379 -13.68 -16.11 1.27
C ALA A 379 -12.57 -15.14 0.87
N HIS A 380 -12.29 -15.02 -0.44
CA HIS A 380 -11.34 -14.05 -0.97
C HIS A 380 -11.64 -13.69 -2.42
N MET A 381 -11.01 -12.62 -2.91
CA MET A 381 -11.01 -12.23 -4.30
C MET A 381 -9.56 -12.01 -4.77
N LYS A 382 -9.20 -12.55 -5.92
CA LYS A 382 -7.90 -12.39 -6.57
C LYS A 382 -8.02 -11.34 -7.67
N PHE A 383 -7.48 -10.14 -7.42
CA PHE A 383 -7.37 -9.10 -8.44
C PHE A 383 -6.09 -9.30 -9.26
N ASP A 384 -6.22 -9.44 -10.58
CA ASP A 384 -5.10 -9.70 -11.48
C ASP A 384 -5.15 -8.84 -12.74
N GLY A 385 -4.03 -8.21 -13.09
CA GLY A 385 -4.00 -7.27 -14.22
C GLY A 385 -4.64 -5.91 -13.88
N TYR A 386 -3.77 -4.98 -13.51
CA TYR A 386 -4.12 -3.58 -13.23
C TYR A 386 -3.18 -2.66 -14.01
N ILE A 387 -3.75 -1.75 -14.80
CA ILE A 387 -3.04 -0.73 -15.57
C ILE A 387 -3.42 0.64 -14.98
N PRO A 388 -2.50 1.31 -14.27
CA PRO A 388 -2.74 2.62 -13.67
C PRO A 388 -2.50 3.75 -14.69
N SER A 389 -3.04 3.62 -15.89
CA SER A 389 -2.89 4.62 -16.95
C SER A 389 -4.02 4.53 -17.97
N CYS A 390 -4.44 5.68 -18.48
CA CYS A 390 -5.34 5.79 -19.62
C CYS A 390 -5.01 7.07 -20.38
N ASP A 391 -5.00 6.97 -21.71
CA ASP A 391 -4.59 8.04 -22.62
C ASP A 391 -5.76 8.75 -23.31
N VAL A 392 -7.00 8.39 -22.97
CA VAL A 392 -8.23 8.97 -23.55
C VAL A 392 -8.68 10.17 -22.70
N GLU A 393 -8.83 11.35 -23.32
CA GLU A 393 -9.21 12.60 -22.65
C GLU A 393 -10.64 12.59 -22.13
N ASP A 394 -11.57 12.04 -22.93
CA ASP A 394 -13.00 12.13 -22.64
C ASP A 394 -13.47 11.15 -21.54
N HIS A 395 -12.55 10.42 -20.92
CA HIS A 395 -12.82 9.51 -19.80
C HIS A 395 -12.91 10.21 -18.44
N GLY A 396 -12.80 11.54 -18.39
CA GLY A 396 -13.02 12.32 -17.17
C GLY A 396 -11.88 12.24 -16.14
N HIS A 397 -10.68 11.88 -16.58
CA HIS A 397 -9.45 11.90 -15.78
C HIS A 397 -8.28 12.43 -16.63
N PRO A 398 -7.17 12.92 -16.03
CA PRO A 398 -6.01 13.37 -16.78
C PRO A 398 -5.35 12.24 -17.60
N ARG A 399 -4.75 12.56 -18.75
CA ARG A 399 -4.00 11.59 -19.58
C ARG A 399 -2.78 11.03 -18.82
N ARG A 400 -2.38 9.80 -19.14
CA ARG A 400 -1.24 9.08 -18.52
C ARG A 400 -1.32 9.03 -17.00
N SER A 401 -2.49 9.27 -16.44
CA SER A 401 -2.57 9.53 -15.02
C SER A 401 -2.32 8.23 -14.28
N GLY A 402 -1.20 8.22 -13.55
CA GLY A 402 -1.04 7.41 -12.35
C GLY A 402 -2.00 7.88 -11.25
N VAL A 403 -3.30 8.11 -11.59
CA VAL A 403 -4.42 8.26 -10.65
C VAL A 403 -4.58 6.90 -10.01
N LEU A 404 -3.65 6.62 -9.12
CA LEU A 404 -3.65 5.44 -8.34
C LEU A 404 -4.50 5.74 -7.13
N LEU A 405 -5.80 5.53 -7.29
CA LEU A 405 -6.83 5.62 -6.25
C LEU A 405 -6.93 7.05 -5.70
N ALA A 406 -8.09 7.68 -5.87
CA ALA A 406 -8.39 8.90 -5.15
C ALA A 406 -8.05 8.69 -3.67
N ALA A 407 -7.27 9.59 -3.07
CA ALA A 407 -7.08 9.64 -1.63
C ALA A 407 -8.47 9.47 -1.01
N GLY A 408 -8.69 8.32 -0.36
CA GLY A 408 -9.99 8.02 0.19
C GLY A 408 -10.40 9.18 1.08
N ARG A 409 -11.67 9.59 1.03
CA ARG A 409 -12.27 10.31 2.16
C ARG A 409 -12.22 9.33 3.33
N GLY A 410 -11.09 9.29 4.02
CA GLY A 410 -10.88 8.47 5.20
C GLY A 410 -11.78 9.02 6.28
N THR A 411 -13.04 8.58 6.29
CA THR A 411 -13.85 8.71 7.49
C THR A 411 -13.17 7.81 8.51
N ASP A 412 -12.49 8.42 9.46
CA ASP A 412 -12.05 7.79 10.70
C ASP A 412 -13.29 7.42 11.55
N ARG A 413 -14.18 6.59 10.98
CA ARG A 413 -15.05 5.75 11.80
C ARG A 413 -14.15 4.61 12.19
N GLY A 414 -13.48 4.77 13.33
CA GLY A 414 -12.61 3.77 13.92
C GLY A 414 -13.14 2.37 13.65
N LEU A 415 -12.30 1.56 13.00
CA LEU A 415 -12.48 0.13 12.88
C LEU A 415 -12.70 -0.41 14.30
N ARG A 416 -13.97 -0.46 14.72
CA ARG A 416 -14.37 -1.15 15.94
C ARG A 416 -13.86 -2.57 15.75
N ARG A 417 -13.00 -3.01 16.66
CA ARG A 417 -12.61 -4.42 16.80
C ARG A 417 -13.87 -5.27 16.61
N PRO A 418 -13.90 -6.25 15.70
CA PRO A 418 -15.00 -7.20 15.69
C PRO A 418 -15.09 -7.80 17.10
N ALA A 419 -16.30 -7.79 17.66
CA ALA A 419 -16.57 -8.40 18.95
C ALA A 419 -16.01 -9.83 18.94
N ARG A 420 -15.37 -10.23 20.04
CA ARG A 420 -14.83 -11.58 20.23
C ARG A 420 -15.92 -12.59 19.85
N ALA A 421 -15.72 -13.33 18.76
CA ALA A 421 -16.48 -14.53 18.49
C ALA A 421 -16.25 -15.51 19.67
N GLY A 422 -17.34 -16.06 20.19
CA GLY A 422 -17.36 -16.99 21.32
C GLY A 422 -16.54 -18.27 21.08
N PRO A 423 -16.33 -19.07 22.13
CA PRO A 423 -15.40 -20.20 22.08
C PRO A 423 -16.02 -21.35 21.28
N GLY A 424 -15.44 -21.71 20.15
CA GLY A 424 -15.90 -22.85 19.38
C GLY A 424 -15.00 -23.17 18.21
N TYR A 425 -13.83 -23.74 18.50
CA TYR A 425 -13.20 -24.88 17.79
C TYR A 425 -11.75 -25.01 18.28
N ARG A 426 -11.42 -26.14 18.91
CA ARG A 426 -10.04 -26.55 19.17
C ARG A 426 -9.62 -27.47 18.03
N ALA A 427 -8.82 -26.97 17.10
CA ALA A 427 -8.08 -27.82 16.16
C ALA A 427 -6.73 -28.18 16.81
N ARG A 428 -6.41 -29.48 16.86
CA ARG A 428 -5.13 -30.00 17.32
C ARG A 428 -4.05 -29.61 16.30
N THR A 429 -3.01 -28.93 16.77
CA THR A 429 -1.81 -28.64 15.99
C THR A 429 -0.84 -29.81 16.07
N ASP A 430 -0.89 -30.69 15.08
CA ASP A 430 0.23 -31.57 14.76
C ASP A 430 1.06 -30.91 13.65
N VAL A 431 2.29 -30.54 13.99
CA VAL A 431 3.21 -29.76 13.16
C VAL A 431 3.84 -30.66 12.09
N LEU A 432 3.39 -30.54 10.85
CA LEU A 432 4.06 -31.11 9.68
C LEU A 432 5.23 -30.19 9.25
N ARG A 433 6.47 -30.62 9.51
CA ARG A 433 7.69 -29.98 8.98
C ARG A 433 7.87 -30.38 7.51
N LEU A 434 7.67 -29.44 6.59
CA LEU A 434 8.11 -29.57 5.21
C LEU A 434 9.47 -28.88 5.03
N SER A 435 10.48 -29.65 4.63
CA SER A 435 11.83 -29.15 4.31
C SER A 435 11.87 -28.52 2.92
N PRO A 436 12.52 -27.36 2.72
CA PRO A 436 12.63 -26.74 1.41
C PRO A 436 13.78 -27.37 0.60
N LYS A 437 13.47 -27.87 -0.60
CA LYS A 437 14.47 -28.01 -1.68
C LYS A 437 14.04 -27.10 -2.84
N PRO A 438 14.97 -26.36 -3.46
CA PRO A 438 14.64 -25.45 -4.55
C PRO A 438 14.47 -26.24 -5.86
N VAL A 439 13.37 -26.01 -6.56
CA VAL A 439 13.20 -26.41 -7.96
C VAL A 439 13.20 -25.12 -8.79
N VAL A 440 14.23 -24.98 -9.62
CA VAL A 440 14.34 -23.94 -10.65
C VAL A 440 13.48 -24.38 -11.83
N ALA A 441 12.52 -23.55 -12.24
CA ALA A 441 11.73 -23.75 -13.45
C ALA A 441 11.97 -22.56 -14.39
N ASP A 442 12.80 -22.79 -15.42
CA ASP A 442 12.93 -21.92 -16.58
C ASP A 442 11.68 -22.06 -17.46
N ALA A 443 10.98 -20.95 -17.67
CA ALA A 443 9.80 -20.88 -18.53
C ALA A 443 10.18 -20.24 -19.87
N HIS A 444 10.55 -21.05 -20.88
CA HIS A 444 10.47 -20.63 -22.27
C HIS A 444 10.16 -21.82 -23.21
N ALA A 445 9.05 -21.64 -23.93
CA ALA A 445 8.71 -22.19 -25.24
C ALA A 445 8.78 -23.70 -25.46
N LEU A 446 7.64 -24.39 -25.59
CA LEU A 446 7.57 -25.62 -26.38
C LEU A 446 6.23 -25.78 -27.11
N HIS A 447 6.30 -25.62 -28.43
CA HIS A 447 5.30 -26.03 -29.41
C HIS A 447 5.11 -27.56 -29.42
N HIS A 448 3.88 -27.97 -29.77
CA HIS A 448 3.43 -29.35 -29.93
C HIS A 448 4.34 -30.25 -30.78
N ARG A 449 4.67 -31.45 -30.26
CA ARG A 449 4.72 -32.74 -30.97
C ARG A 449 4.79 -33.93 -29.98
N PRO A 450 4.15 -35.08 -30.25
CA PRO A 450 4.04 -36.17 -29.30
C PRO A 450 5.24 -37.13 -29.38
N LEU A 451 5.85 -37.45 -28.25
CA LEU A 451 6.91 -38.47 -28.14
C LEU A 451 6.39 -39.69 -27.37
N ARG A 452 6.18 -40.79 -28.09
CA ARG A 452 6.07 -42.14 -27.52
C ARG A 452 7.41 -42.48 -26.86
N ARG A 453 7.40 -42.88 -25.58
CA ARG A 453 8.53 -43.62 -24.97
C ARG A 453 8.04 -44.87 -24.25
N ARG A 454 8.62 -45.99 -24.67
CA ARG A 454 8.56 -47.30 -24.00
C ARG A 454 9.40 -47.25 -22.72
N LEU A 455 8.86 -47.81 -21.65
CA LEU A 455 9.57 -48.11 -20.42
C LEU A 455 10.41 -49.39 -20.61
N SER A 456 11.68 -49.34 -20.24
CA SER A 456 12.43 -50.55 -19.88
C SER A 456 13.40 -50.20 -18.76
N ALA A 457 13.09 -50.74 -17.57
CA ALA A 457 13.97 -50.71 -16.40
C ALA A 457 15.12 -51.70 -16.59
N ARG A 458 16.34 -51.30 -16.21
CA ARG A 458 17.41 -52.22 -15.83
C ARG A 458 18.13 -51.68 -14.62
N LEU A 459 18.09 -52.48 -13.55
CA LEU A 459 18.95 -52.38 -12.37
C LEU A 459 20.35 -52.88 -12.74
N VAL A 460 21.38 -52.25 -12.18
CA VAL A 460 22.78 -52.68 -12.25
C VAL A 460 23.33 -52.70 -10.82
N PRO A 461 24.02 -53.76 -10.37
CA PRO A 461 24.78 -53.74 -9.13
C PRO A 461 26.24 -53.31 -9.35
N VAL A 462 26.75 -52.59 -8.34
CA VAL A 462 28.12 -52.12 -8.05
C VAL A 462 29.10 -53.32 -7.97
N PRO A 463 30.42 -53.23 -8.27
CA PRO A 463 31.38 -52.11 -8.16
C PRO A 463 31.58 -51.23 -9.39
#